data_AF-A0A392TNH3-F1
#
_entry.id   AF-A0A392TNH3-F1
#
_cell.length_a   1.000
_cell.length_b   1.000
_cell.length_c   1.000
_cell.angle_alpha   90.00
_cell.angle_beta   90.00
_cell.angle_gamma   90.00
#
_symmetry.space_group_name_H-M   'P 1'
#
loop_
_entity.id
_entity.type
_entity.pdbx_description
1 polymer ?
#
loop_
_entity_poly.entity_id
_entity_poly.type
_entity_poly.pdbx_seq_one_letter_code
_entity_poly.pdbx_strand_id
1 'polypeptide(L)' 'MERPKMSHLSAAKRILRYIKGTIDSGIVFQTQDRRIMDLVGYTDSNWCGDKDDRKFTAGYIFLYGGAPISWCSRKEP' A
#
# COMPACT_ATOMS: atom_id res chain seq x y z
N MET A 1 -9.36 -1.95 -23.78
CA MET A 1 -8.89 -3.31 -24.07
C MET A 1 -7.52 -3.46 -23.40
N GLU A 2 -7.39 -4.31 -22.40
CA GLU A 2 -6.12 -4.47 -21.69
C GLU A 2 -5.05 -5.03 -22.64
N ARG A 3 -3.88 -4.37 -22.69
CA ARG A 3 -2.72 -4.79 -23.49
C ARG A 3 -1.57 -5.12 -22.55
N PRO A 4 -1.59 -6.29 -21.89
CA PRO A 4 -0.53 -6.69 -20.98
C PRO A 4 0.82 -6.75 -21.71
N LYS A 5 1.85 -6.16 -21.10
CA LYS A 5 3.22 -6.08 -21.63
C LYS A 5 4.14 -6.97 -20.78
N MET A 6 5.31 -7.32 -21.33
CA MET A 6 6.34 -8.06 -20.59
C MET A 6 6.80 -7.33 -19.30
N SER A 7 6.73 -5.99 -19.29
CA SER A 7 6.96 -5.17 -18.10
C SER A 7 5.95 -5.48 -16.99
N HIS A 8 4.66 -5.62 -17.31
CA HIS A 8 3.61 -5.96 -16.35
C HIS A 8 3.85 -7.36 -15.75
N LEU A 9 4.22 -8.35 -16.58
CA LEU A 9 4.56 -9.70 -16.10
C LEU A 9 5.77 -9.68 -15.16
N SER A 10 6.77 -8.86 -15.47
CA SER A 10 7.98 -8.71 -14.65
C SER A 10 7.65 -8.08 -13.29
N ALA A 11 6.79 -7.06 -13.26
CA ALA A 11 6.28 -6.45 -12.04
C ALA A 11 5.48 -7.45 -11.19
N ALA A 12 4.56 -8.21 -11.78
CA ALA A 12 3.79 -9.23 -11.08
C ALA A 12 4.69 -10.31 -10.45
N LYS A 13 5.69 -10.81 -11.20
CA LYS A 13 6.66 -11.78 -10.68
C LYS A 13 7.48 -11.22 -9.51
N ARG A 14 7.83 -9.93 -9.54
CA ARG A 14 8.54 -9.27 -8.43
C ARG A 14 7.69 -9.23 -7.17
N ILE A 15 6.40 -8.90 -7.29
CA ILE A 15 5.45 -8.89 -6.17
C ILE A 15 5.34 -10.29 -5.55
N LEU A 16 5.17 -11.33 -6.37
CA LEU A 16 5.06 -12.70 -5.88
C LEU A 16 6.34 -13.19 -5.17
N ARG A 17 7.52 -12.83 -5.69
CA ARG A 17 8.80 -13.15 -5.02
C ARG A 17 8.94 -12.43 -3.68
N TYR A 18 8.52 -11.17 -3.59
CA TYR A 18 8.50 -10.44 -2.33
C TYR A 18 7.61 -11.16 -1.31
N ILE A 19 6.35 -11.46 -1.68
CA ILE A 19 5.41 -12.18 -0.80
C ILE A 19 6.01 -13.50 -0.31
N LYS A 20 6.59 -14.30 -1.22
CA LYS A 20 7.23 -15.58 -0.86
C LYS A 20 8.41 -15.40 0.10
N GLY A 21 9.22 -14.37 -0.09
CA GLY A 21 10.38 -14.08 0.74
C GLY A 21 10.05 -13.48 2.11
N THR A 22 8.83 -12.94 2.27
CA THR A 22 8.38 -12.27 3.51
C THR A 22 7.24 -13.03 4.21
N ILE A 23 7.06 -14.33 3.94
CA ILE A 23 5.99 -15.13 4.58
C ILE A 23 6.12 -15.11 6.11
N ASP A 24 7.35 -15.17 6.63
CA ASP A 24 7.63 -15.17 8.06
C ASP A 24 7.79 -13.75 8.63
N SER A 25 7.62 -12.72 7.81
CA SER A 25 7.69 -11.32 8.23
C SER A 25 6.34 -10.86 8.75
N GLY A 26 6.37 -10.13 9.87
CA GLY A 26 5.19 -9.54 10.48
C GLY A 26 5.40 -8.07 10.81
N ILE A 27 4.32 -7.44 11.28
CA ILE A 27 4.34 -6.05 11.76
C ILE A 27 4.58 -6.09 13.27
N VAL A 28 5.58 -5.34 13.73
CA VAL A 28 5.95 -5.27 15.15
C VAL A 28 5.28 -4.06 15.77
N PHE A 29 4.46 -4.30 16.80
CA PHE A 29 3.90 -3.24 17.64
C PHE A 29 4.91 -2.88 18.74
N GLN A 30 5.41 -1.64 18.72
CA GLN A 30 6.35 -1.19 19.74
C GLN A 30 5.59 -0.94 21.05
N THR A 31 5.99 -1.62 22.12
CA THR A 31 5.31 -1.59 23.43
C THR A 31 5.90 -0.57 24.40
N GLN A 32 6.84 0.26 23.97
CA GLN A 32 7.66 1.08 24.88
C GLN A 32 6.86 2.13 25.65
N ASP A 33 5.67 2.52 25.17
CA ASP A 33 4.74 3.32 25.94
C ASP A 33 3.32 2.75 25.85
N ARG A 34 2.91 1.98 26.87
CA ARG A 34 1.55 1.42 27.01
C ARG A 34 0.42 2.47 26.99
N ARG A 35 0.75 3.76 26.95
CA ARG A 35 -0.18 4.89 27.11
C ARG A 35 -0.65 5.54 25.80
N ILE A 36 -0.05 5.21 24.66
CA ILE A 36 -0.42 5.84 23.38
C ILE A 36 -0.65 4.76 22.32
N MET A 37 -1.76 4.03 22.48
CA MET A 37 -2.30 3.14 21.46
C MET A 37 -3.32 3.91 20.61
N ASP A 38 -2.88 5.03 20.04
CA ASP A 38 -3.74 5.88 19.24
C ASP A 38 -3.96 5.27 17.86
N LEU A 39 -5.20 5.37 17.39
CA LEU A 39 -5.57 5.08 16.01
C LEU A 39 -5.42 6.36 15.19
N VAL A 40 -4.44 6.39 14.29
CA VAL A 40 -4.18 7.54 13.42
C VAL A 40 -4.38 7.13 11.97
N GLY A 41 -5.19 7.90 11.23
CA GLY A 41 -5.46 7.68 9.82
C GLY A 41 -4.90 8.80 8.96
N TYR A 42 -4.26 8.45 7.85
CA TYR A 42 -3.86 9.37 6.79
C TYR A 42 -4.55 8.99 5.49
N THR A 43 -4.89 10.00 4.70
CA THR A 43 -5.48 9.84 3.36
C THR A 43 -4.76 10.78 2.40
N ASP A 44 -4.56 10.31 1.17
CA ASP A 44 -3.97 11.10 0.10
C ASP A 44 -4.75 10.84 -1.20
N SER A 45 -4.84 11.87 -2.03
CA SER A 45 -5.39 11.76 -3.36
C SER A 45 -4.57 12.58 -4.33
N ASN A 46 -4.09 11.93 -5.38
CA ASN A 46 -3.39 12.59 -6.46
C ASN A 46 -4.39 12.82 -7.61
N TRP A 47 -4.59 14.10 -7.96
CA TRP A 47 -5.30 14.50 -9.15
C TRP A 47 -4.32 14.55 -10.34
N CYS A 48 -4.63 13.82 -11.40
CA CYS A 48 -4.06 13.85 -12.75
C CYS A 48 -2.61 13.37 -12.86
N GLY A 49 -2.13 12.58 -11.91
CA GLY A 49 -0.75 12.08 -11.90
C GLY A 49 -0.46 10.98 -12.93
N ASP A 50 -1.48 10.30 -13.47
CA ASP A 50 -1.27 9.28 -14.48
C ASP A 50 -1.25 9.87 -15.90
N LYS A 51 -0.09 9.78 -16.56
CA LYS A 51 0.11 10.32 -17.92
C LYS A 51 -0.60 9.49 -18.99
N ASP A 52 -0.88 8.22 -18.72
CA ASP A 52 -1.45 7.31 -19.71
C ASP A 52 -2.98 7.45 -19.80
N ASP A 53 -3.66 7.62 -18.67
CA ASP A 53 -5.13 7.62 -18.61
C ASP A 53 -5.76 8.73 -17.74
N ARG A 54 -4.96 9.65 -17.17
CA ARG A 54 -5.40 10.78 -16.33
C ARG A 54 -6.27 10.39 -15.13
N LYS A 55 -6.26 9.12 -14.75
CA LYS A 55 -7.00 8.62 -13.60
C LYS A 55 -6.31 9.04 -12.31
N PHE A 56 -7.12 9.20 -11.27
CA PHE A 56 -6.64 9.60 -9.95
C PHE A 56 -6.33 8.38 -9.10
N THR A 57 -5.29 8.49 -8.31
CA THR A 57 -4.97 7.47 -7.31
C THR A 57 -5.33 8.05 -5.96
N ALA A 58 -6.27 7.41 -5.28
CA ALA A 58 -6.59 7.68 -3.89
C ALA A 58 -5.97 6.58 -3.01
N GLY A 59 -5.51 6.95 -1.82
CA GLY A 59 -4.94 6.00 -0.88
C GLY A 59 -5.19 6.40 0.56
N TYR A 60 -5.14 5.42 1.43
CA TYR A 60 -5.21 5.64 2.88
C TYR A 60 -4.26 4.68 3.61
N ILE A 61 -3.91 5.05 4.83
CA ILE A 61 -3.20 4.20 5.79
C ILE A 61 -3.70 4.49 7.21
N PHE A 62 -4.01 3.44 7.95
CA PHE A 62 -4.34 3.47 9.36
C PHE A 62 -3.19 2.85 10.17
N LEU A 63 -2.74 3.58 11.16
CA LEU A 63 -1.71 3.19 12.12
C LEU A 63 -2.35 3.00 13.49
N TYR A 64 -1.95 1.97 14.21
CA TYR A 64 -2.30 1.74 15.60
C TYR A 64 -1.03 1.61 16.42
N GLY A 65 -0.82 2.50 17.39
CA GLY A 65 0.43 2.55 18.16
C GLY A 65 1.66 2.73 17.26
N GLY A 66 1.52 3.52 16.18
CA GLY A 66 2.57 3.74 15.17
C GLY A 66 2.77 2.61 14.15
N ALA A 67 2.15 1.45 14.33
CA ALA A 67 2.26 0.31 13.42
C ALA A 67 1.11 0.28 12.40
N PRO A 68 1.38 0.01 11.10
CA PRO A 68 0.33 -0.03 10.09
C PRO A 68 -0.57 -1.25 10.23
N ILE A 69 -1.88 -1.03 10.25
CA ILE A 69 -2.89 -2.10 10.41
C ILE A 69 -3.80 -2.26 9.19
N SER A 70 -3.98 -1.20 8.40
CA SER A 70 -4.80 -1.21 7.19
C SER A 70 -4.32 -0.12 6.25
N TRP A 71 -4.18 -0.46 4.97
CA TRP A 71 -3.82 0.51 3.94
C TRP A 71 -4.43 0.08 2.61
N CYS A 72 -4.68 1.06 1.76
CA CYS A 72 -5.10 0.80 0.39
C CYS A 72 -4.53 1.89 -0.52
N SER A 73 -4.20 1.51 -1.74
CA SER A 73 -4.00 2.44 -2.84
C SER A 73 -4.87 1.95 -3.99
N ARG A 74 -5.81 2.79 -4.41
CA ARG A 74 -6.79 2.49 -5.44
C ARG A 74 -6.69 3.53 -6.53
N LYS A 75 -6.59 3.04 -7.77
CA LYS A 75 -6.79 3.86 -8.96
C LYS A 75 -8.30 3.99 -9.19
N GLU A 76 -8.83 5.20 -9.08
CA GLU A 76 -10.25 5.47 -9.30
C GLU A 76 -10.60 5.40 -10.81
N PRO A 77 -11.80 4.92 -11.18
CA PRO A 77 -12.22 4.75 -12.58
C PRO A 77 -12.27 6.03 -13.41
#